data_AF-A0A4Y8V809-F1
#
_entry.id   AF-A0A4Y8V809-F1
#
_cell.length_a   1.000
_cell.length_b   1.000
_cell.length_c   1.000
_cell.angle_alpha   90.00
_cell.angle_beta   90.00
_cell.angle_gamma   90.00
#
_symmetry.space_group_name_H-M   'P 1'
#
loop_
_entity.id
_entity.type
_entity.pdbx_description
1 polymer ?
#
loop_
_entity_poly.entity_id
_entity_poly.type
_entity_poly.pdbx_seq_one_letter_code
_entity_poly.pdbx_strand_id
1 'polypeptide(L)'
;MNTEVWELMSYVVTVIGLPLAIAVFLFEQQKERENEEEEVYQLLSDNYQDFLKVALENPDLRLFSKDATPSLSDEQAERQLIIFSMLMSLFERAYLLLYEDKMSPKQARRWNSWEDYIQDWCANEDFCTYLPRLLKGEDPGFVRYVKAQAAKATEL
;
A
#
# COMPACT_ATOMS: atom_id res chain seq x y z
N MET A 1 25.08 -52.07 -24.35
CA MET A 1 24.97 -51.03 -23.31
C MET A 1 24.13 -51.63 -22.19
N ASN A 2 24.68 -51.72 -20.97
CA ASN A 2 24.16 -52.59 -19.92
C ASN A 2 22.86 -52.01 -19.30
N THR A 3 21.80 -52.81 -19.21
CA THR A 3 20.48 -52.41 -18.67
C THR A 3 20.56 -51.94 -17.21
N GLU A 4 21.48 -52.51 -16.43
CA GLU A 4 21.76 -52.13 -15.04
C GLU A 4 22.18 -50.65 -14.89
N VAL A 5 22.91 -50.11 -15.86
CA VAL A 5 23.32 -48.69 -15.85
C VAL A 5 22.10 -47.79 -16.06
N TRP A 6 21.16 -48.21 -16.91
CA TRP A 6 19.91 -47.48 -17.14
C TRP A 6 18.97 -47.52 -15.93
N GLU A 7 18.90 -48.66 -15.24
CA GLU A 7 18.14 -48.78 -13.99
C GLU A 7 18.73 -47.96 -12.86
N LEU A 8 20.06 -47.98 -12.68
CA LEU A 8 20.72 -47.14 -11.67
C LEU A 8 20.49 -45.64 -11.95
N MET A 9 20.56 -45.22 -13.21
CA MET A 9 20.26 -43.83 -13.58
C MET A 9 18.80 -43.44 -13.28
N SER A 10 17.84 -44.34 -13.47
CA SER A 10 16.43 -44.05 -13.15
C SER A 10 16.22 -43.91 -11.63
N TYR A 11 16.90 -44.71 -10.81
CA TYR A 11 16.91 -44.55 -9.36
C TYR A 11 17.58 -43.25 -8.91
N VAL A 12 18.68 -42.85 -9.53
CA VAL A 12 19.32 -41.55 -9.25
C VAL A 12 18.38 -40.39 -9.58
N VAL A 13 17.71 -40.41 -10.74
CA VAL A 13 16.76 -39.36 -11.14
C VAL A 13 15.55 -39.31 -10.21
N THR A 14 15.04 -40.45 -9.76
CA THR A 14 13.89 -40.47 -8.84
C THR A 14 14.24 -40.07 -7.41
N VAL A 15 15.41 -40.50 -6.90
CA VAL A 15 15.84 -40.21 -5.52
C VAL A 15 16.46 -38.82 -5.39
N ILE A 16 17.13 -38.30 -6.43
CA ILE A 16 17.77 -36.97 -6.40
C ILE A 16 16.95 -35.96 -7.19
N GLY A 17 16.54 -36.31 -8.41
CA GLY A 17 15.87 -35.37 -9.31
C GLY A 17 14.50 -34.93 -8.80
N LEU A 18 13.67 -35.83 -8.27
CA LEU A 18 12.35 -35.44 -7.75
C LEU A 18 12.46 -34.56 -6.49
N PRO A 19 13.26 -34.89 -5.45
CA PRO A 19 13.44 -33.98 -4.32
C PRO A 19 14.07 -32.65 -4.71
N LEU A 20 15.02 -32.64 -5.66
CA LEU A 20 15.59 -31.39 -6.18
C LEU A 20 14.53 -30.55 -6.89
N ALA A 21 13.68 -31.15 -7.72
CA ALA A 21 12.60 -30.45 -8.40
C ALA A 21 11.60 -29.84 -7.41
N ILE A 22 11.22 -30.58 -6.35
CA ILE A 22 10.38 -30.06 -5.27
C ILE A 22 11.07 -28.89 -4.55
N ALA A 23 12.36 -29.03 -4.24
CA ALA A 23 13.12 -27.97 -3.55
C ALA A 23 13.21 -26.69 -4.40
N VAL A 24 13.50 -26.82 -5.70
CA VAL A 24 13.52 -25.70 -6.64
C VAL A 24 12.14 -25.06 -6.75
N PHE A 25 11.08 -25.87 -6.89
CA PHE A 25 9.71 -25.37 -6.98
C PHE A 25 9.30 -24.56 -5.74
N LEU A 26 9.64 -25.04 -4.53
CA LEU A 26 9.36 -24.30 -3.30
C LEU A 26 10.16 -22.99 -3.22
N PHE A 27 11.41 -23.00 -3.67
CA PHE A 27 12.25 -21.80 -3.72
C PHE A 27 11.71 -20.77 -4.73
N GLU A 28 11.30 -21.21 -5.91
CA GLU A 28 10.68 -20.37 -6.94
C GLU A 28 9.36 -19.77 -6.46
N GLN A 29 8.49 -20.56 -5.83
CA GLN A 29 7.21 -20.08 -5.29
C GLN A 29 7.41 -18.99 -4.22
N GLN A 30 8.40 -19.14 -3.35
CA GLN A 30 8.71 -18.12 -2.35
C GLN A 30 9.19 -16.83 -3.01
N LYS A 31 10.07 -16.94 -4.02
CA LYS A 31 10.58 -15.79 -4.78
C LYS A 31 9.47 -15.09 -5.58
N GLU A 32 8.56 -15.86 -6.17
CA GLU A 32 7.42 -15.33 -6.93
C GLU A 32 6.50 -14.50 -6.03
N ARG A 33 6.14 -15.01 -4.84
CA ARG A 33 5.36 -14.24 -3.85
C ARG A 33 6.06 -12.93 -3.45
N GLU A 34 7.36 -12.99 -3.19
CA GLU A 34 8.12 -11.79 -2.82
C GLU A 34 8.14 -10.74 -3.94
N ASN A 35 8.19 -11.17 -5.21
CA ASN A 35 8.09 -10.30 -6.37
C ASN A 35 6.69 -9.72 -6.52
N GLU A 36 5.62 -10.52 -6.40
CA GLU A 36 4.24 -10.05 -6.46
C GLU A 36 3.97 -8.95 -5.41
N GLU A 37 4.40 -9.16 -4.17
CA GLU A 37 4.29 -8.15 -3.11
C GLU A 37 5.08 -6.87 -3.44
N GLU A 38 6.21 -6.98 -4.14
CA GLU A 38 7.01 -5.84 -4.57
C GLU A 38 6.35 -5.06 -5.70
N GLU A 39 5.76 -5.75 -6.66
CA GLU A 39 4.98 -5.15 -7.75
C GLU A 39 3.77 -4.39 -7.22
N VAL A 40 3.03 -4.97 -6.26
CA VAL A 40 1.90 -4.29 -5.60
C VAL A 40 2.37 -3.03 -4.87
N TYR A 41 3.46 -3.11 -4.13
CA TYR A 41 4.03 -1.96 -3.44
C TYR A 41 4.48 -0.87 -4.42
N GLN A 42 5.14 -1.23 -5.52
CA GLN A 42 5.58 -0.28 -6.53
C GLN A 42 4.38 0.39 -7.21
N LEU A 43 3.36 -0.37 -7.58
CA LEU A 43 2.13 0.16 -8.19
C LEU A 43 1.44 1.17 -7.26
N LEU A 44 1.33 0.87 -5.97
CA LEU A 44 0.76 1.80 -5.00
C LEU A 44 1.62 3.06 -4.85
N SER A 45 2.95 2.92 -4.85
CA SER A 45 3.89 4.04 -4.78
C SER A 45 3.80 4.94 -6.02
N ASP A 46 3.67 4.35 -7.20
CA ASP A 46 3.48 5.09 -8.47
C ASP A 46 2.15 5.84 -8.47
N ASN A 47 1.06 5.21 -8.01
CA ASN A 47 -0.23 5.88 -7.84
C ASN A 47 -0.16 7.06 -6.86
N TYR A 48 0.62 6.95 -5.79
CA TYR A 48 0.86 8.06 -4.86
C TYR A 48 1.62 9.19 -5.55
N GLN A 49 2.67 8.86 -6.32
CA GLN A 49 3.41 9.86 -7.08
C GLN A 49 2.52 10.60 -8.08
N ASP A 50 1.58 9.90 -8.72
CA ASP A 50 0.62 10.53 -9.63
C ASP A 50 -0.37 11.44 -8.88
N PHE A 51 -0.81 11.06 -7.68
CA PHE A 51 -1.53 11.97 -6.79
C PHE A 51 -0.71 13.23 -6.48
N LEU A 52 0.59 13.11 -6.16
CA LEU A 52 1.46 14.26 -5.88
C LEU A 52 1.59 15.20 -7.09
N LYS A 53 1.62 14.66 -8.32
CA LYS A 53 1.62 15.47 -9.54
C LYS A 53 0.32 16.27 -9.67
N VAL A 54 -0.84 15.64 -9.43
CA VAL A 54 -2.13 16.35 -9.43
C VAL A 54 -2.14 17.47 -8.39
N ALA A 55 -1.62 17.22 -7.19
CA ALA A 55 -1.52 18.25 -6.18
C ALA A 55 -0.57 19.40 -6.59
N LEU A 56 0.54 19.08 -7.27
CA LEU A 56 1.50 20.06 -7.79
C LEU A 56 0.89 20.95 -8.90
N GLU A 57 -0.03 20.39 -9.69
CA GLU A 57 -0.78 21.13 -10.72
C GLU A 57 -1.87 22.05 -10.14
N ASN A 58 -2.18 21.93 -8.84
CA ASN A 58 -3.19 22.72 -8.14
C ASN A 58 -2.58 23.49 -6.94
N PRO A 59 -1.54 24.32 -7.15
CA PRO A 59 -0.79 24.96 -6.07
C PRO A 59 -1.62 26.00 -5.32
N ASP A 60 -2.65 26.56 -5.95
CA ASP A 60 -3.55 27.54 -5.37
C ASP A 60 -4.41 26.95 -4.23
N LEU A 61 -4.62 25.63 -4.22
CA LEU A 61 -5.31 24.92 -3.13
C LEU A 61 -4.45 24.73 -1.88
N ARG A 62 -3.12 24.94 -1.99
CA ARG A 62 -2.17 24.82 -0.88
C ARG A 62 -2.32 23.54 -0.05
N LEU A 63 -2.58 22.39 -0.70
CA LEU A 63 -2.93 21.12 -0.05
C LEU A 63 -1.94 20.61 1.02
N PHE A 64 -0.66 20.97 0.92
CA PHE A 64 0.40 20.60 1.88
C PHE A 64 0.73 21.70 2.89
N SER A 65 -0.02 22.80 2.89
CA SER A 65 0.11 23.86 3.90
C SER A 65 -0.34 23.34 5.26
N LYS A 66 0.40 23.70 6.31
CA LYS A 66 -0.01 23.40 7.70
C LYS A 66 -1.12 24.30 8.19
N ASP A 67 -1.17 25.54 7.69
CA ASP A 67 -2.22 26.49 8.00
C ASP A 67 -3.43 26.23 7.11
N ALA A 68 -4.64 26.24 7.69
CA ALA A 68 -5.89 26.20 6.95
C ALA A 68 -5.90 27.25 5.83
N THR A 69 -6.34 26.83 4.64
CA THR A 69 -6.34 27.73 3.49
C THR A 69 -7.46 28.77 3.64
N PRO A 70 -7.17 30.07 3.84
CA PRO A 70 -8.22 31.04 4.07
C PRO A 70 -9.01 31.25 2.77
N SER A 71 -10.33 31.08 2.84
CA SER A 71 -11.30 31.46 1.80
C SER A 71 -11.10 30.83 0.41
N LEU A 72 -11.27 29.51 0.30
CA LEU A 72 -11.42 28.84 -1.00
C LEU A 72 -12.73 29.28 -1.68
N SER A 73 -12.70 29.46 -3.00
CA SER A 73 -13.93 29.56 -3.80
C SER A 73 -14.68 28.22 -3.83
N ASP A 74 -15.96 28.23 -4.22
CA ASP A 74 -16.75 27.00 -4.35
C ASP A 74 -16.09 25.99 -5.30
N GLU A 75 -15.55 26.45 -6.42
CA GLU A 75 -14.80 25.63 -7.39
C GLU A 75 -13.53 25.03 -6.76
N GLN A 76 -12.77 25.83 -6.01
CA GLN A 76 -11.57 25.36 -5.35
C GLN A 76 -11.87 24.32 -4.26
N ALA A 77 -12.94 24.54 -3.48
CA ALA A 77 -13.40 23.60 -2.46
C ALA A 77 -13.87 22.27 -3.07
N GLU A 78 -14.60 22.32 -4.21
CA GLU A 78 -15.00 21.11 -4.94
C GLU A 78 -13.77 20.34 -5.45
N ARG A 79 -12.82 21.03 -6.06
CA ARG A 79 -11.58 20.41 -6.55
C ARG A 79 -10.72 19.82 -5.42
N GLN A 80 -10.59 20.54 -4.30
CA GLN A 80 -9.89 20.03 -3.11
C GLN A 80 -10.54 18.75 -2.60
N LEU A 81 -11.87 18.72 -2.48
CA LEU A 81 -12.60 17.53 -2.06
C LEU A 81 -12.38 16.34 -3.02
N ILE A 82 -12.37 16.56 -4.34
CA ILE A 82 -12.10 15.51 -5.33
C ILE A 82 -10.69 14.95 -5.14
N ILE A 83 -9.69 15.82 -4.96
CA ILE A 83 -8.31 15.41 -4.74
C ILE A 83 -8.17 14.62 -3.44
N PHE A 84 -8.82 15.05 -2.35
CA PHE A 84 -8.83 14.28 -1.10
C PHE A 84 -9.58 12.96 -1.21
N SER A 85 -10.64 12.89 -2.01
CA SER A 85 -11.35 11.62 -2.29
C SER A 85 -10.45 10.64 -3.04
N MET A 86 -9.65 11.13 -4.00
CA MET A 86 -8.66 10.32 -4.71
C MET A 86 -7.58 9.78 -3.75
N LEU A 87 -7.06 10.64 -2.86
CA LEU A 87 -6.09 10.24 -1.83
C LEU A 87 -6.67 9.17 -0.90
N MET A 88 -7.90 9.34 -0.45
CA MET A 88 -8.58 8.41 0.46
C MET A 88 -8.77 7.04 -0.17
N SER A 89 -9.17 6.98 -1.44
CA SER A 89 -9.28 5.70 -2.17
C SER A 89 -7.91 5.01 -2.30
N LEU A 90 -6.83 5.77 -2.45
CA LEU A 90 -5.48 5.20 -2.49
C LEU A 90 -5.06 4.64 -1.12
N PHE A 91 -5.36 5.35 -0.03
CA PHE A 91 -5.10 4.86 1.32
C PHE A 91 -5.91 3.61 1.67
N GLU A 92 -7.18 3.56 1.29
CA GLU A 92 -8.00 2.35 1.47
C GLU A 92 -7.37 1.17 0.73
N ARG A 93 -6.97 1.37 -0.53
CA ARG A 93 -6.33 0.32 -1.33
C ARG A 93 -5.01 -0.13 -0.72
N ALA A 94 -4.18 0.80 -0.26
CA ALA A 94 -2.92 0.46 0.42
C ALA A 94 -3.19 -0.35 1.69
N TYR A 95 -4.19 0.03 2.49
CA TYR A 95 -4.62 -0.72 3.67
C TYR A 95 -5.06 -2.13 3.29
N LEU A 96 -5.96 -2.29 2.31
CA LEU A 96 -6.47 -3.61 1.92
C LEU A 96 -5.41 -4.54 1.33
N LEU A 97 -4.38 -4.00 0.66
CA LEU A 97 -3.36 -4.79 -0.03
C LEU A 97 -2.08 -5.01 0.78
N LEU A 98 -1.73 -4.10 1.68
CA LEU A 98 -0.46 -4.14 2.41
C LEU A 98 -0.64 -4.30 3.93
N TYR A 99 -1.79 -3.96 4.50
CA TYR A 99 -1.99 -4.02 5.94
C TYR A 99 -2.38 -5.43 6.42
N GLU A 100 -1.66 -5.90 7.43
CA GLU A 100 -1.92 -7.12 8.17
C GLU A 100 -1.62 -6.89 9.64
N ASP A 101 -2.39 -7.53 10.54
CA ASP A 101 -2.12 -7.46 11.99
C ASP A 101 -0.73 -8.04 12.36
N LYS A 102 -0.19 -8.95 11.53
CA LYS A 102 1.07 -9.65 11.77
C LYS A 102 1.94 -9.63 10.52
N MET A 103 2.76 -8.59 10.40
CA MET A 103 3.68 -8.42 9.27
C MET A 103 5.07 -8.99 9.53
N SER A 104 5.71 -9.49 8.48
CA SER A 104 7.16 -9.65 8.46
C SER A 104 7.89 -8.30 8.54
N PRO A 105 9.19 -8.25 8.91
CA PRO A 105 9.93 -6.99 8.93
C PRO A 105 9.95 -6.23 7.59
N LYS A 106 9.91 -6.95 6.46
CA LYS A 106 9.87 -6.34 5.11
C LYS A 106 8.51 -5.69 4.83
N GLN A 107 7.42 -6.38 5.14
CA GLN A 107 6.05 -5.85 5.00
C GLN A 107 5.82 -4.65 5.94
N ALA A 108 6.23 -4.77 7.20
CA ALA A 108 6.13 -3.68 8.18
C ALA A 108 6.86 -2.42 7.70
N ARG A 109 8.07 -2.56 7.15
CA ARG A 109 8.81 -1.43 6.60
C ARG A 109 8.06 -0.74 5.46
N ARG A 110 7.40 -1.50 4.57
CA ARG A 110 6.59 -0.95 3.47
C ARG A 110 5.35 -0.24 4.01
N TRP A 111 4.67 -0.85 4.98
CA TRP A 111 3.49 -0.27 5.61
C TRP A 111 3.78 1.01 6.39
N ASN A 112 4.91 1.08 7.10
CA ASN A 112 5.27 2.26 7.89
C ASN A 112 5.28 3.54 7.04
N SER A 113 5.77 3.49 5.80
CA SER A 113 5.71 4.64 4.89
C SER A 113 4.27 5.10 4.62
N TRP A 114 3.33 4.16 4.48
CA TRP A 114 1.90 4.47 4.29
C TRP A 114 1.25 4.97 5.56
N GLU A 115 1.61 4.39 6.71
CA GLU A 115 1.15 4.87 8.01
C GLU A 115 1.60 6.32 8.24
N ASP A 116 2.86 6.65 7.95
CA ASP A 116 3.39 8.01 8.04
C ASP A 116 2.62 8.98 7.14
N TYR A 117 2.34 8.61 5.89
CA TYR A 117 1.52 9.44 4.99
C TYR A 117 0.10 9.65 5.54
N ILE A 118 -0.56 8.60 6.02
CA ILE A 118 -1.90 8.70 6.59
C ILE A 118 -1.88 9.64 7.81
N GLN A 119 -0.87 9.53 8.67
CA GLN A 119 -0.70 10.38 9.85
C GLN A 119 -0.48 11.84 9.46
N ASP A 120 0.42 12.12 8.51
CA ASP A 120 0.71 13.47 8.02
C ASP A 120 -0.55 14.15 7.46
N TRP A 121 -1.34 13.42 6.67
CA TRP A 121 -2.60 13.94 6.13
C TRP A 121 -3.68 14.09 7.20
N CYS A 122 -3.73 13.20 8.20
CA CYS A 122 -4.62 13.39 9.35
C CYS A 122 -4.23 14.58 10.23
N ALA A 123 -2.97 15.04 10.19
CA ALA A 123 -2.55 16.27 10.87
C ALA A 123 -2.95 17.55 10.11
N ASN A 124 -3.39 17.43 8.85
CA ASN A 124 -3.81 18.57 8.04
C ASN A 124 -5.27 19.01 8.39
N GLU A 125 -5.46 20.28 8.76
CA GLU A 125 -6.75 20.82 9.20
C GLU A 125 -7.84 20.74 8.11
N ASP A 126 -7.50 21.07 6.86
CA ASP A 126 -8.43 21.04 5.73
C ASP A 126 -8.88 19.60 5.47
N PHE A 127 -7.94 18.64 5.48
CA PHE A 127 -8.24 17.22 5.30
C PHE A 127 -9.14 16.67 6.42
N CYS A 128 -8.81 17.00 7.68
CA CYS A 128 -9.60 16.60 8.84
C CYS A 128 -11.04 17.12 8.80
N THR A 129 -11.24 18.33 8.26
CA THR A 129 -12.58 18.91 8.07
C THR A 129 -13.43 18.07 7.12
N TYR A 130 -12.83 17.52 6.05
CA TYR A 130 -13.53 16.64 5.10
C TYR A 130 -13.58 15.18 5.54
N LEU A 131 -12.78 14.76 6.52
CA LEU A 131 -12.64 13.37 6.93
C LEU A 131 -13.98 12.64 7.23
N PRO A 132 -14.97 13.22 7.93
CA PRO A 132 -16.26 12.55 8.15
C PRO A 132 -17.03 12.24 6.85
N ARG A 133 -16.87 13.09 5.82
CA ARG A 133 -17.48 12.88 4.50
C ARG A 133 -16.68 11.85 3.70
N LEU A 134 -15.36 11.92 3.76
CA LEU A 134 -14.46 11.05 3.02
C LEU A 134 -14.52 9.59 3.47
N LEU A 135 -14.72 9.33 4.77
CA LEU A 135 -14.80 7.98 5.33
C LEU A 135 -16.14 7.27 5.05
N LYS A 136 -17.08 7.92 4.37
CA LYS A 136 -18.42 7.36 4.15
C LYS A 136 -18.40 6.39 2.96
N GLY A 137 -18.60 5.11 3.26
CA GLY A 137 -18.69 4.04 2.25
C GLY A 137 -17.41 3.22 2.10
N GLU A 138 -16.32 3.66 2.75
CA GLU A 138 -15.05 2.95 2.84
C GLU A 138 -15.14 1.71 3.75
N ASP A 139 -14.17 0.80 3.62
CA ASP A 139 -14.05 -0.42 4.41
C ASP A 139 -14.13 -0.14 5.93
N PRO A 140 -14.97 -0.85 6.70
CA PRO A 140 -15.11 -0.62 8.13
C PRO A 140 -13.81 -0.79 8.93
N GLY A 141 -12.90 -1.67 8.49
CA GLY A 141 -11.58 -1.85 9.10
C GLY A 141 -10.70 -0.64 8.88
N PHE A 142 -10.59 -0.20 7.62
CA PHE A 142 -9.87 1.01 7.25
C PHE A 142 -10.42 2.26 7.96
N VAL A 143 -11.74 2.43 8.03
CA VAL A 143 -12.39 3.55 8.74
C VAL A 143 -11.98 3.59 10.21
N ARG A 144 -11.93 2.44 10.90
CA ARG A 144 -11.46 2.38 12.29
C ARG A 144 -9.99 2.74 12.40
N TYR A 145 -9.17 2.25 11.46
CA TYR A 145 -7.75 2.52 11.42
C TYR A 145 -7.46 4.02 11.27
N VAL A 146 -8.03 4.68 10.25
CA VAL A 146 -7.81 6.11 10.00
C VAL A 146 -8.30 6.96 11.17
N LYS A 147 -9.46 6.64 11.77
CA LYS A 147 -9.95 7.35 12.97
C LYS A 147 -8.97 7.23 14.14
N ALA A 148 -8.35 6.07 14.33
CA ALA A 148 -7.35 5.89 15.38
C ALA A 148 -6.07 6.70 15.09
N GLN A 149 -5.63 6.77 13.83
CA GLN A 149 -4.47 7.58 13.44
C GLN A 149 -4.76 9.08 13.59
N ALA A 150 -5.94 9.55 13.18
CA ALA A 150 -6.35 10.94 13.34
C ALA A 150 -6.42 11.38 14.82
N ALA A 151 -6.87 10.48 15.70
CA ALA A 151 -6.85 10.74 17.14
C ALA A 151 -5.42 10.94 17.67
N LYS A 152 -4.46 10.10 17.25
CA LYS A 152 -3.04 10.24 17.63
C LYS A 152 -2.41 11.52 17.10
N ALA A 153 -2.72 11.90 15.86
CA ALA A 153 -2.19 13.11 15.24
C ALA A 153 -2.61 14.39 15.97
N THR A 154 -3.77 14.37 16.65
CA THR A 154 -4.28 15.52 17.42
C THR A 154 -3.61 15.67 18.79
N GLU A 155 -2.91 14.65 19.28
CA GLU A 155 -2.23 14.65 20.59
C GLU A 155 -0.77 15.14 20.54
N LEU A 156 -0.24 15.39 19.34
CA LEU A 156 1.13 15.87 19.07
C LEU A 156 1.17 17.39 18.85
#